data_AF-Q9EVR3-F1
#
_entry.id   AF-Q9EVR3-F1
#
_cell.length_a   1.000
_cell.length_b   1.000
_cell.length_c   1.000
_cell.angle_alpha   90.00
_cell.angle_beta   90.00
_cell.angle_gamma   90.00
#
_symmetry.space_group_name_H-M   'P 1'
#
loop_
_entity.id
_entity.type
_entity.pdbx_description
1 polymer ?
#
loop_
_entity_poly.entity_id
_entity_poly.type
_entity_poly.pdbx_seq_one_letter_code
_entity_poly.pdbx_strand_id
1 'polypeptide(L)'
;MNADGEIKKSHYHILLTFDGPVTEKQVIKLIDPLNTPLPKKVGSARGLVRYMAHLDNPEKYQYSRDEIVGHCGADVESYFELTKTSKMSVMKEIITYIYENKIDNYADFLMICIQHSDDWFDVAINYNTLAINKMIDGMWLKKKNELR
;
A
#
# COMPACT_ATOMS: atom_id res chain seq x y z
N MET A 1 -5.99 -7.77 -23.41
CA MET A 1 -5.54 -8.75 -24.43
C MET A 1 -5.08 -10.01 -23.72
N ASN A 2 -5.47 -11.18 -24.22
CA ASN A 2 -4.80 -12.44 -23.91
C ASN A 2 -3.41 -12.47 -24.58
N ALA A 3 -2.55 -13.42 -24.20
CA ALA A 3 -1.23 -13.59 -24.82
C ALA A 3 -1.28 -13.96 -26.32
N ASP A 4 -2.44 -14.41 -26.80
CA ASP A 4 -2.77 -14.73 -28.19
C ASP A 4 -3.34 -13.54 -28.99
N GLY A 5 -3.48 -12.36 -28.37
CA GLY A 5 -4.01 -11.15 -29.00
C GLY A 5 -5.53 -11.01 -28.95
N GLU A 6 -6.28 -11.98 -28.41
CA GLU A 6 -7.73 -11.86 -28.29
C GLU A 6 -8.13 -10.85 -27.19
N ILE A 7 -9.18 -10.07 -27.47
CA ILE A 7 -9.79 -9.18 -26.47
C ILE A 7 -10.62 -10.04 -25.53
N LYS A 8 -10.20 -10.11 -24.25
CA LYS A 8 -10.99 -10.76 -23.21
C LYS A 8 -12.39 -10.15 -23.13
N LYS A 9 -13.40 -11.01 -22.94
CA LYS A 9 -14.76 -10.56 -22.59
C LYS A 9 -14.71 -9.66 -21.36
N SER A 10 -15.52 -8.60 -21.37
CA SER A 10 -15.69 -7.74 -20.20
C SER A 10 -16.22 -8.56 -19.02
N HIS A 11 -15.61 -8.38 -17.85
CA HIS A 11 -15.95 -9.09 -16.62
C HIS A 11 -15.58 -8.24 -15.41
N TYR A 12 -16.22 -8.54 -14.28
CA TYR A 12 -15.92 -7.92 -12.99
C TYR A 12 -15.09 -8.85 -12.12
N HIS A 13 -14.14 -8.28 -11.39
CA HIS A 13 -13.51 -8.93 -10.24
C HIS A 13 -14.25 -8.50 -8.98
N ILE A 14 -14.69 -9.47 -8.18
CA ILE A 14 -15.44 -9.22 -6.94
C ILE A 14 -14.67 -9.85 -5.77
N LEU A 15 -14.45 -9.07 -4.71
CA LEU A 15 -13.96 -9.53 -3.43
C LEU A 15 -15.14 -9.58 -2.45
N LEU A 16 -15.39 -10.74 -1.86
CA LEU A 16 -16.37 -10.91 -0.78
C LEU A 16 -15.61 -11.08 0.54
N THR A 17 -15.88 -10.18 1.49
CA THR A 17 -15.33 -10.22 2.85
C THR A 17 -16.44 -10.51 3.87
N PHE A 18 -16.08 -11.18 4.95
CA PHE A 18 -16.99 -11.53 6.04
C PHE A 18 -16.29 -11.20 7.35
N ASP A 19 -17.02 -10.66 8.33
CA ASP A 19 -16.47 -10.31 9.64
C ASP A 19 -16.02 -11.53 10.44
N GLY A 20 -16.62 -12.68 10.16
CA GLY A 20 -16.33 -13.95 10.81
C GLY A 20 -15.94 -15.05 9.81
N PRO A 21 -15.56 -16.23 10.34
CA PRO A 21 -15.28 -17.39 9.50
C PRO A 21 -16.48 -17.73 8.61
N VAL A 22 -16.19 -17.98 7.34
CA VAL A 22 -17.18 -18.39 6.34
C VAL A 22 -16.72 -19.67 5.66
N THR A 23 -17.67 -20.53 5.31
CA THR A 23 -17.41 -21.74 4.53
C THR A 23 -17.67 -21.49 3.05
N GLU A 24 -16.96 -22.21 2.18
CA GLU A 24 -17.17 -22.15 0.73
C GLU A 24 -18.63 -22.44 0.35
N LYS A 25 -19.28 -23.39 1.02
CA LYS A 25 -20.70 -23.71 0.81
C LYS A 25 -21.63 -22.52 1.07
N GLN A 26 -21.36 -21.73 2.11
CA GLN A 26 -22.13 -20.51 2.39
C GLN A 26 -21.93 -19.46 1.29
N VAL A 27 -20.69 -19.30 0.80
CA VAL A 27 -20.40 -18.38 -0.30
C VAL A 27 -21.05 -18.84 -1.61
N ILE A 28 -20.98 -20.13 -1.95
CA ILE A 28 -21.64 -20.68 -3.15
C ILE A 28 -23.14 -20.42 -3.08
N LYS A 29 -23.79 -20.71 -1.95
CA LYS A 29 -25.22 -20.44 -1.76
C LYS A 29 -25.58 -18.97 -1.97
N LEU A 30 -24.69 -18.05 -1.58
CA LEU A 30 -24.88 -16.60 -1.76
C LEU A 30 -24.81 -16.19 -3.23
N ILE A 31 -23.88 -16.76 -4.01
CA ILE A 31 -23.63 -16.35 -5.39
C ILE A 31 -24.38 -17.17 -6.44
N ASP A 32 -24.94 -18.33 -6.07
CA ASP A 32 -25.68 -19.24 -6.96
C ASP A 32 -26.74 -18.52 -7.82
N PRO A 33 -27.55 -17.59 -7.29
CA PRO A 33 -28.53 -16.86 -8.08
C PRO A 33 -27.94 -15.94 -9.16
N LEU A 34 -26.66 -15.58 -9.05
CA LEU A 34 -25.96 -14.68 -9.97
C LEU A 34 -25.43 -15.40 -11.21
N ASN A 35 -25.50 -16.74 -11.25
CA ASN A 35 -24.98 -17.57 -12.35
C ASN A 35 -23.52 -17.22 -12.73
N THR A 36 -22.66 -17.06 -11.71
CA THR A 36 -21.25 -16.71 -11.86
C THR A 36 -20.36 -17.95 -11.76
N PRO A 37 -19.07 -17.87 -12.18
CA PRO A 37 -18.09 -18.89 -11.85
C PRO A 37 -18.00 -19.17 -10.34
N LEU A 38 -17.55 -20.37 -9.98
CA LEU A 38 -17.34 -20.75 -8.59
C LEU A 38 -16.35 -19.81 -7.88
N PRO A 39 -16.57 -19.50 -6.59
CA PRO A 39 -15.71 -18.59 -5.86
C PRO A 39 -14.35 -19.24 -5.60
N LYS A 40 -13.30 -18.42 -5.48
CA LYS A 40 -11.97 -18.88 -5.10
C LYS A 40 -11.57 -18.29 -3.77
N LYS A 41 -10.99 -19.11 -2.89
CA LYS A 41 -10.42 -18.62 -1.63
C LYS A 41 -9.28 -17.66 -1.94
N VAL A 42 -9.32 -16.49 -1.32
CA VAL A 42 -8.32 -15.42 -1.49
C VAL A 42 -7.27 -15.53 -0.38
N GLY A 43 -5.98 -15.59 -0.75
CA GLY A 43 -4.88 -15.61 0.21
C GLY A 43 -4.55 -14.25 0.81
N SER A 44 -4.82 -13.16 0.08
CA SER A 44 -4.63 -11.78 0.52
C SER A 44 -5.66 -10.87 -0.15
N ALA A 45 -6.56 -10.28 0.65
CA ALA A 45 -7.55 -9.32 0.16
C ALA A 45 -6.87 -8.10 -0.51
N ARG A 46 -5.83 -7.56 0.14
CA ARG A 46 -4.98 -6.50 -0.41
C ARG A 46 -4.39 -6.86 -1.77
N GLY A 47 -3.84 -8.07 -1.90
CA GLY A 47 -3.29 -8.55 -3.16
C GLY A 47 -4.34 -8.63 -4.27
N LEU A 48 -5.56 -9.08 -3.94
CA LEU A 48 -6.65 -9.13 -4.91
C LEU A 48 -7.11 -7.73 -5.33
N VAL A 49 -7.29 -6.78 -4.41
CA VAL A 49 -7.73 -5.41 -4.72
C VAL A 49 -6.70 -4.70 -5.59
N ARG A 50 -5.40 -4.81 -5.29
CA ARG A 50 -4.33 -4.29 -6.16
C ARG A 50 -4.33 -4.95 -7.54
N TYR A 51 -4.61 -6.25 -7.58
CA TYR A 51 -4.75 -7.00 -8.83
C TYR A 51 -5.93 -6.50 -9.68
N MET A 52 -7.04 -6.06 -9.08
CA MET A 52 -8.18 -5.48 -9.82
C MET A 52 -7.75 -4.24 -10.63
N ALA A 53 -6.82 -3.45 -10.09
CA ALA A 53 -6.24 -2.28 -10.77
C ALA A 53 -4.95 -2.60 -11.58
N HIS A 54 -4.48 -3.85 -11.57
CA HIS A 54 -3.23 -4.31 -12.20
C HIS A 54 -1.93 -3.61 -11.75
N LEU A 55 -1.91 -3.03 -10.55
CA LEU A 55 -0.80 -2.19 -10.05
C LEU A 55 0.55 -2.91 -9.97
N ASP A 56 0.54 -4.24 -9.88
CA ASP A 56 1.74 -5.07 -9.71
C ASP A 56 2.22 -5.71 -11.03
N ASN A 57 1.60 -5.40 -12.18
CA ASN A 57 2.01 -5.91 -13.49
C ASN A 57 1.99 -4.80 -14.56
N PRO A 58 3.15 -4.17 -14.84
CA PRO A 58 3.27 -3.06 -15.80
C PRO A 58 2.89 -3.41 -17.24
N GLU A 59 2.93 -4.69 -17.62
CA GLU A 59 2.60 -5.13 -18.99
C GLU A 59 1.08 -5.16 -19.24
N LYS A 60 0.28 -5.09 -18.18
CA LYS A 60 -1.18 -5.03 -18.27
C LYS A 60 -1.68 -3.59 -18.24
N TYR A 61 -2.82 -3.38 -18.88
CA TYR A 61 -3.56 -2.12 -18.78
C TYR A 61 -3.88 -1.81 -17.30
N GLN A 62 -3.49 -0.62 -16.86
CA GLN A 62 -3.69 -0.14 -15.49
C GLN A 62 -5.08 0.51 -15.38
N TYR A 63 -5.92 -0.01 -14.50
CA TYR A 63 -7.25 0.56 -14.24
C TYR A 63 -7.18 1.61 -13.12
N SER A 64 -8.12 2.54 -13.13
CA SER A 64 -8.16 3.55 -12.06
C SER A 64 -8.59 2.91 -10.75
N ARG A 65 -7.98 3.35 -9.65
CA ARG A 65 -8.39 2.93 -8.30
C ARG A 65 -9.81 3.38 -7.98
N ASP A 66 -10.25 4.50 -8.56
CA ASP A 66 -11.60 5.05 -8.37
C ASP A 66 -12.69 4.18 -9.00
N GLU A 67 -12.33 3.26 -9.91
CA GLU A 67 -13.26 2.29 -10.49
C GLU A 67 -13.55 1.11 -9.54
N ILE A 68 -12.78 0.98 -8.45
CA ILE A 68 -13.00 -0.05 -7.44
C ILE A 68 -14.03 0.47 -6.43
N VAL A 69 -15.24 -0.06 -6.53
CA VAL A 69 -16.37 0.37 -5.69
C VAL A 69 -16.46 -0.47 -4.43
N GLY A 70 -16.32 0.18 -3.27
CA GLY A 70 -16.59 -0.41 -1.96
C GLY A 70 -18.10 -0.47 -1.69
N HIS A 71 -18.59 -1.62 -1.25
CA HIS A 71 -19.97 -1.80 -0.82
C HIS A 71 -20.04 -2.11 0.68
N CYS A 72 -21.20 -1.87 1.30
CA CYS A 72 -21.48 -2.24 2.69
C CYS A 72 -20.45 -1.72 3.71
N GLY A 73 -19.87 -0.53 3.47
CA GLY A 73 -18.87 0.07 4.35
C GLY A 73 -17.45 -0.44 4.15
N ALA A 74 -17.17 -1.20 3.09
CA ALA A 74 -15.80 -1.60 2.75
C ALA A 74 -14.92 -0.37 2.45
N ASP A 75 -13.86 -0.20 3.26
CA ASP A 75 -12.84 0.82 3.05
C ASP A 75 -11.82 0.34 2.01
N VAL A 76 -12.05 0.72 0.77
CA VAL A 76 -11.20 0.35 -0.38
C VAL A 76 -9.79 0.92 -0.23
N GLU A 77 -9.67 2.13 0.32
CA GLU A 77 -8.39 2.85 0.44
C GLU A 77 -7.42 2.11 1.35
N SER A 78 -7.92 1.52 2.43
CA SER A 78 -7.13 0.73 3.39
C SER A 78 -6.36 -0.44 2.73
N TYR A 79 -6.85 -0.97 1.60
CA TYR A 79 -6.15 -2.03 0.88
C TYR A 79 -4.92 -1.53 0.12
N PHE A 80 -4.82 -0.24 -0.18
CA PHE A 80 -3.65 0.35 -0.84
C PHE A 80 -2.59 0.83 0.14
N GLU A 81 -2.95 1.02 1.41
CA GLU A 81 -1.99 1.38 2.45
C GLU A 81 -0.83 0.38 2.55
N LEU A 82 0.36 0.92 2.83
CA LEU A 82 1.55 0.14 3.13
C LEU A 82 1.28 -0.83 4.29
N THR A 83 1.73 -2.07 4.12
CA THR A 83 1.72 -3.04 5.22
C THR A 83 2.64 -2.58 6.35
N LYS A 84 2.41 -3.06 7.57
CA LYS A 84 3.32 -2.78 8.71
C LYS A 84 4.77 -3.14 8.39
N THR A 85 5.00 -4.25 7.69
CA THR A 85 6.33 -4.68 7.26
C THR A 85 6.93 -3.70 6.25
N SER A 86 6.14 -3.26 5.27
CA SER A 86 6.57 -2.26 4.29
C SER A 86 6.93 -0.92 4.96
N LYS A 87 6.08 -0.44 5.88
CA LYS A 87 6.34 0.76 6.69
C LYS A 87 7.64 0.64 7.49
N MET A 88 7.95 -0.55 8.03
CA MET A 88 9.20 -0.80 8.75
C MET A 88 10.43 -0.75 7.81
N SER A 89 10.31 -1.26 6.59
CA SER A 89 11.38 -1.15 5.58
C SER A 89 11.64 0.31 5.21
N VAL A 90 10.58 1.07 4.90
CA VAL A 90 10.68 2.51 4.61
C VAL A 90 11.28 3.28 5.78
N MET A 91 10.89 2.96 7.01
CA MET A 91 11.48 3.58 8.21
C MET A 91 12.99 3.31 8.33
N LYS A 92 13.45 2.11 8.00
CA LYS A 92 14.91 1.79 8.00
C LYS A 92 15.63 2.58 6.91
N GLU A 93 15.05 2.69 5.72
CA GLU A 93 15.59 3.49 4.63
C GLU A 93 15.71 4.96 5.01
N ILE A 94 14.65 5.54 5.60
CA ILE A 94 14.62 6.91 6.11
C ILE A 94 15.75 7.15 7.12
N ILE A 95 15.89 6.27 8.12
CA ILE A 95 16.91 6.44 9.18
C ILE A 95 18.33 6.36 8.60
N THR A 96 18.57 5.40 7.71
CA THR A 96 19.86 5.28 7.00
C THR A 96 20.15 6.52 6.17
N TYR A 97 19.17 7.01 5.42
CA TYR A 97 19.32 8.20 4.59
C TYR A 97 19.62 9.45 5.40
N ILE A 98 18.90 9.68 6.51
CA ILE A 98 19.16 10.80 7.43
C ILE A 98 20.59 10.74 7.96
N TYR A 99 21.05 9.55 8.35
CA TYR A 99 22.40 9.34 8.87
C TYR A 99 23.48 9.64 7.84
N GLU A 100 23.39 9.02 6.66
CA GLU A 100 24.39 9.10 5.59
C GLU A 100 24.50 10.50 5.00
N ASN A 101 23.36 11.18 4.84
CA ASN A 101 23.30 12.53 4.25
C ASN A 101 23.43 13.65 5.29
N LYS A 102 23.64 13.30 6.56
CA LYS A 102 23.79 14.25 7.68
C LYS A 102 22.64 15.26 7.77
N ILE A 103 21.41 14.78 7.56
CA ILE A 103 20.22 15.63 7.65
C ILE A 103 20.00 16.03 9.11
N ASP A 104 20.00 17.33 9.38
CA ASP A 104 19.95 17.92 10.71
C ASP A 104 18.77 18.88 10.93
N ASN A 105 17.83 18.90 9.97
CA ASN A 105 16.62 19.69 10.01
C ASN A 105 15.42 18.89 9.49
N TYR A 106 14.32 18.88 10.24
CA TYR A 106 13.12 18.11 9.89
C TYR A 106 12.34 18.72 8.72
N ALA A 107 12.32 20.06 8.57
CA ALA A 107 11.66 20.68 7.42
C ALA A 107 12.37 20.33 6.11
N ASP A 108 13.71 20.35 6.10
CA ASP A 108 14.50 19.92 4.95
C ASP A 108 14.25 18.44 4.64
N PHE A 109 14.19 17.59 5.67
CA PHE A 109 13.83 16.18 5.52
C PHE A 109 12.43 15.98 4.91
N LEU A 110 11.41 16.73 5.34
CA LEU A 110 10.07 16.63 4.77
C LEU A 110 10.05 17.01 3.28
N MET A 111 10.81 18.04 2.87
CA MET A 111 10.92 18.40 1.45
C MET A 111 11.59 17.29 0.63
N ILE A 112 12.60 16.61 1.20
CA ILE A 112 13.21 15.43 0.58
C ILE A 112 12.18 14.30 0.43
N CYS A 113 11.38 14.01 1.46
CA CYS A 113 10.34 12.98 1.38
C CYS A 113 9.33 13.26 0.26
N ILE A 114 8.84 14.49 0.15
CA ILE A 114 7.90 14.91 -0.90
C ILE A 114 8.48 14.66 -2.31
N GLN A 115 9.78 14.89 -2.48
CA GLN A 115 10.46 14.68 -3.77
C GLN A 115 10.80 13.21 -4.03
N HIS A 116 10.95 12.40 -2.98
CA HIS A 116 11.42 11.02 -3.07
C HIS A 116 10.28 10.03 -3.35
N SER A 117 9.26 9.98 -2.49
CA SER A 117 8.08 9.14 -2.68
C SER A 117 6.96 9.46 -1.69
N ASP A 118 5.71 9.21 -2.12
CA ASP A 118 4.54 9.32 -1.25
C ASP A 118 4.65 8.38 -0.03
N ASP A 119 5.26 7.22 -0.19
CA ASP A 119 5.53 6.26 0.91
C ASP A 119 6.45 6.85 1.98
N TRP A 120 7.51 7.54 1.57
CA TRP A 120 8.42 8.22 2.49
C TRP A 120 7.72 9.37 3.21
N PHE A 121 6.92 10.15 2.47
CA PHE A 121 6.17 11.25 3.03
C PHE A 121 5.12 10.76 4.05
N ASP A 122 4.34 9.72 3.70
CA ASP A 122 3.37 9.10 4.59
C ASP A 122 4.02 8.59 5.87
N VAL A 123 5.13 7.83 5.76
CA VAL A 123 5.87 7.36 6.94
C VAL A 123 6.39 8.54 7.77
N ALA A 124 6.95 9.57 7.12
CA ALA A 124 7.53 10.71 7.81
C ALA A 124 6.53 11.52 8.65
N ILE A 125 5.26 11.59 8.26
CA ILE A 125 4.23 12.42 8.94
C ILE A 125 3.28 11.59 9.82
N ASN A 126 2.99 10.35 9.45
CA ASN A 126 1.95 9.54 10.11
C ASN A 126 2.52 8.45 11.02
N TYR A 127 3.80 8.06 10.87
CA TYR A 127 4.35 6.88 11.54
C TYR A 127 5.71 7.12 12.19
N ASN A 128 5.81 6.84 13.50
CA ASN A 128 7.08 6.91 14.25
C ASN A 128 7.82 8.26 14.15
N THR A 129 7.08 9.36 13.95
CA THR A 129 7.60 10.73 13.84
C THR A 129 8.56 11.11 14.97
N LEU A 130 8.30 10.64 16.19
CA LEU A 130 9.20 10.85 17.33
C LEU A 130 10.59 10.25 17.11
N ALA A 131 10.68 9.04 16.55
CA ALA A 131 11.96 8.39 16.28
C ALA A 131 12.75 9.13 15.19
N ILE A 132 12.05 9.58 14.13
CA ILE A 132 12.65 10.40 13.07
C ILE A 132 13.18 11.72 13.63
N ASN A 133 12.35 12.44 14.39
CA ASN A 133 12.76 13.69 15.04
C ASN A 133 13.96 13.49 15.96
N LYS A 134 14.00 12.41 16.76
CA LYS A 134 15.16 12.10 17.61
C LYS A 134 16.41 11.71 16.84
N MET A 135 16.27 11.09 15.68
CA MET A 135 17.40 10.84 14.79
C MET A 135 18.01 12.15 14.29
N ILE A 136 17.17 13.07 13.79
CA ILE A 136 17.59 14.38 13.27
C ILE A 136 18.18 15.26 14.38
N ASP A 137 17.53 15.32 15.55
CA ASP A 137 18.07 16.00 16.75
C ASP A 137 19.50 15.49 17.07
N GLY A 138 19.69 14.17 16.98
CA GLY A 138 20.99 13.53 17.19
C GLY A 138 22.04 13.92 16.14
N MET A 139 21.64 14.02 14.87
CA MET A 139 22.52 14.48 13.78
C MET A 139 22.93 15.93 13.96
N TRP A 140 21.97 16.81 14.30
CA TRP A 140 22.25 18.20 14.62
C TRP A 140 23.23 18.35 15.77
N LEU A 141 23.04 17.58 16.85
CA LEU A 141 23.93 17.62 18.01
C LEU A 141 25.35 17.15 17.67
N LYS A 142 25.50 16.08 16.87
CA LYS A 142 26.82 15.62 16.38
C LYS A 142 27.53 16.73 15.61
N LYS A 143 26.85 17.33 14.63
CA LYS A 143 27.39 18.44 13.83
C LYS A 143 27.78 19.64 14.70
N LYS A 144 26.96 20.02 15.67
CA LYS A 144 27.24 21.11 16.60
C LYS A 144 28.50 20.85 17.44
N ASN A 145 28.73 19.61 17.85
CA ASN A 145 29.90 19.23 18.63
C ASN A 145 31.18 19.15 17.78
N GLU A 146 31.09 18.84 16.49
CA GLU A 146 32.23 18.88 15.55
C GLU A 146 32.74 20.31 15.29
N LEU A 147 31.90 21.32 15.50
CA LEU A 147 32.23 22.74 15.29
C LEU A 147 32.81 23.43 16.56
N ARG A 148 33.00 22.68 17.64
CA ARG A 148 33.57 23.15 18.91
C ARG A 148 35.00 22.68 19.07
#